data_AF-A0A8H9WD53-F1
#
_entry.id   AF-A0A8H9WD53-F1
#
_cell.length_a   1.000
_cell.length_b   1.000
_cell.length_c   1.000
_cell.angle_alpha   90.00
_cell.angle_beta   90.00
_cell.angle_gamma   90.00
#
_symmetry.space_group_name_H-M   'P 1'
#
loop_
_entity.id
_entity.type
_entity.pdbx_description
1 polymer ?
#
loop_
_entity_poly.entity_id
_entity_poly.type
_entity_poly.pdbx_seq_one_letter_code
_entity_poly.pdbx_strand_id
1 'polypeptide(L)'
;MSSIYKRKRNGKNDGYVMYSIYAYDPLKNKKRYFNITLGKIGPTLTWDNCLKQKKELDRVFDIKKGGKQEMQLNKAIKTYLKHKTIHFKTKPPKNSSIKLQNYHLEKFKEVIVKRYGSGIMMKHIDNSILSWYFEIRKEELKTSSMIVHKRIIDSFLNWTKD
;
A
#
# COMPACT_ATOMS: atom_id res chain seq x y z
N MET A 1 12.80 -6.06 8.30
CA MET A 1 13.77 -4.96 8.11
C MET A 1 14.56 -5.25 6.86
N SER A 2 14.67 -4.28 5.95
CA SER A 2 15.37 -4.41 4.67
C SER A 2 16.70 -3.66 4.67
N SER A 3 17.61 -4.07 3.78
CA SER A 3 18.93 -3.46 3.62
C SER A 3 19.27 -3.31 2.14
N ILE A 4 20.19 -2.39 1.81
CA ILE A 4 20.88 -2.39 0.52
C ILE A 4 22.38 -2.57 0.71
N TYR A 5 23.04 -3.24 -0.23
CA TYR A 5 24.48 -3.46 -0.18
C TYR A 5 25.08 -3.57 -1.58
N LYS A 6 26.37 -3.26 -1.71
CA LYS A 6 27.13 -3.51 -2.95
C LYS A 6 27.43 -5.01 -3.05
N ARG A 7 27.05 -5.63 -4.17
CA ARG A 7 27.27 -7.06 -4.41
C ARG A 7 28.75 -7.34 -4.56
N LYS A 8 29.18 -8.43 -3.93
CA LYS A 8 30.51 -9.00 -4.11
C LYS A 8 30.41 -10.25 -4.98
N ARG A 9 31.30 -10.36 -5.96
CA ARG A 9 31.53 -11.57 -6.76
C ARG A 9 33.00 -11.93 -6.62
N ASN A 10 33.28 -13.16 -6.21
CA ASN A 10 34.65 -13.63 -5.92
C ASN A 10 35.41 -12.69 -4.95
N GLY A 11 34.74 -12.21 -3.90
CA GLY A 11 35.31 -11.32 -2.89
C GLY A 11 35.45 -9.84 -3.29
N LYS A 12 35.29 -9.50 -4.58
CA LYS A 12 35.42 -8.12 -5.09
C LYS A 12 34.06 -7.48 -5.37
N ASN A 13 33.94 -6.18 -5.13
CA ASN A 13 32.74 -5.43 -5.48
C ASN A 13 32.60 -5.39 -7.01
N ASP A 14 31.51 -5.92 -7.55
CA ASP A 14 31.28 -5.99 -9.01
C ASP A 14 30.50 -4.78 -9.56
N GLY A 15 30.24 -3.79 -8.69
CA GLY A 15 29.53 -2.56 -8.98
C GLY A 15 28.00 -2.68 -8.88
N TYR A 16 27.43 -3.87 -8.71
CA TYR A 16 25.98 -4.02 -8.56
C TYR A 16 25.51 -3.69 -7.14
N VAL A 17 24.29 -3.16 -7.02
CA VAL A 17 23.62 -2.92 -5.74
C VAL A 17 22.45 -3.88 -5.61
N MET A 18 22.36 -4.52 -4.45
CA MET A 18 21.27 -5.42 -4.09
C MET A 18 20.41 -4.78 -3.03
N TYR A 19 19.10 -4.91 -3.19
CA TYR A 19 18.12 -4.78 -2.13
C TYR A 19 17.86 -6.15 -1.51
N SER A 20 17.82 -6.23 -0.19
CA SER A 20 17.52 -7.46 0.53
C SER A 20 16.43 -7.23 1.56
N ILE A 21 15.46 -8.12 1.58
CA ILE A 21 14.42 -8.20 2.60
C ILE A 21 14.27 -9.64 3.05
N TYR A 22 13.90 -9.86 4.31
CA TYR A 22 13.59 -11.20 4.79
C TYR A 22 12.12 -11.35 5.17
N ALA A 23 11.61 -12.58 4.97
CA ALA A 23 10.39 -13.07 5.60
C ALA A 23 10.75 -14.21 6.56
N TYR A 24 9.95 -14.38 7.60
CA TYR A 24 10.10 -15.51 8.53
C TYR A 24 9.43 -16.74 7.92
N ASP A 25 10.18 -17.86 7.85
CA ASP A 25 9.63 -19.15 7.44
C ASP A 25 9.26 -19.94 8.72
N PRO A 26 7.96 -20.04 9.07
CA PRO A 26 7.53 -20.68 10.31
C PRO A 26 7.76 -22.19 10.28
N LEU A 27 7.80 -22.83 9.10
CA LEU A 27 8.01 -24.27 8.98
C LEU A 27 9.46 -24.67 9.27
N LYS A 28 10.41 -23.77 8.98
CA LYS A 28 11.84 -24.01 9.16
C LYS A 28 12.42 -23.28 10.37
N ASN A 29 11.67 -22.37 10.98
CA ASN A 29 12.11 -21.50 12.06
C ASN A 29 13.35 -20.64 11.68
N LYS A 30 13.43 -20.20 10.40
CA LYS A 30 14.59 -19.43 9.88
C LYS A 30 14.13 -18.23 9.05
N LYS A 31 15.00 -17.22 8.93
CA LYS A 31 14.80 -16.09 8.01
C LYS A 31 15.10 -16.52 6.58
N ARG A 32 14.18 -16.27 5.66
CA ARG A 32 14.39 -16.44 4.22
C ARG A 32 14.59 -15.08 3.57
N TYR A 33 15.76 -14.89 2.97
CA TYR A 33 16.14 -13.63 2.32
C TYR A 33 15.73 -13.63 0.85
N PHE A 34 15.19 -12.52 0.41
CA PHE A 34 14.86 -12.21 -0.97
C PHE A 34 15.73 -11.05 -1.42
N ASN A 35 16.50 -11.28 -2.48
CA ASN A 35 17.43 -10.30 -3.02
C ASN A 35 16.93 -9.81 -4.38
N ILE A 36 16.86 -8.50 -4.56
CA ILE A 36 16.48 -7.83 -5.81
C ILE A 36 17.66 -6.99 -6.27
N THR A 37 18.08 -7.15 -7.51
CA THR A 37 19.13 -6.30 -8.11
C THR A 37 18.54 -4.93 -8.44
N LEU A 38 19.10 -3.86 -7.87
CA LEU A 38 18.70 -2.48 -8.19
C LEU A 38 19.36 -1.96 -9.47
N GLY A 39 20.59 -2.41 -9.73
CA GLY A 39 21.36 -2.05 -10.92
C GLY A 39 22.85 -1.97 -10.64
N LYS A 40 23.63 -1.58 -11.65
CA LYS A 40 25.08 -1.37 -11.55
C LYS A 40 25.38 0.11 -11.37
N ILE A 41 26.19 0.47 -10.38
CA ILE A 41 26.64 1.85 -10.16
C ILE A 41 27.47 2.29 -11.36
N GLY A 42 27.16 3.48 -11.87
CA GLY A 42 27.84 4.10 -12.99
C GLY A 42 27.35 5.55 -13.18
N PRO A 43 27.68 6.19 -14.30
CA PRO A 43 27.32 7.59 -14.56
C PRO A 43 25.82 7.87 -14.49
N THR A 44 25.01 6.87 -14.82
CA THR A 44 23.54 6.96 -14.90
C THR A 44 22.80 6.49 -13.64
N LEU A 45 23.48 5.77 -12.74
CA LEU A 45 22.87 5.20 -11.53
C LEU A 45 23.81 5.40 -10.33
N THR A 46 23.45 6.36 -9.46
CA THR A 46 24.21 6.66 -8.24
C THR A 46 23.72 5.84 -7.04
N TRP A 47 24.48 5.87 -5.96
CA TRP A 47 24.06 5.28 -4.68
C TRP A 47 22.79 5.95 -4.13
N ASP A 48 22.64 7.25 -4.29
CA ASP A 48 21.44 7.98 -3.85
C ASP A 48 20.20 7.59 -4.64
N ASN A 49 20.34 7.30 -5.94
CA ASN A 49 19.26 6.71 -6.72
C ASN A 49 18.85 5.35 -6.14
N CYS A 50 19.81 4.51 -5.75
CA CYS A 50 19.55 3.22 -5.11
C CYS A 50 18.87 3.36 -3.74
N LEU A 51 19.25 4.37 -2.94
CA LEU A 51 18.58 4.68 -1.67
C LEU A 51 17.13 5.13 -1.87
N LYS A 52 16.85 5.91 -2.92
CA LYS A 52 15.46 6.28 -3.30
C LYS A 52 14.66 5.03 -3.70
N GLN A 53 15.22 4.18 -4.56
CA GLN A 53 14.58 2.90 -4.94
C GLN A 53 14.36 1.98 -3.74
N LYS A 54 15.28 1.91 -2.77
CA LYS A 54 15.08 1.19 -1.50
C LYS A 54 13.83 1.67 -0.78
N LYS A 55 13.66 2.99 -0.63
CA LYS A 55 12.49 3.57 0.05
C LYS A 55 11.19 3.21 -0.67
N GLU A 56 11.21 3.13 -2.00
CA GLU A 56 10.04 2.70 -2.79
C GLU A 56 9.76 1.21 -2.63
N LEU A 57 10.79 0.36 -2.70
CA LEU A 57 10.66 -1.08 -2.47
C LEU A 57 10.17 -1.39 -1.05
N ASP A 58 10.70 -0.69 -0.04
CA ASP A 58 10.24 -0.80 1.34
C ASP A 58 8.76 -0.48 1.46
N ARG A 59 8.29 0.60 0.82
CA ARG A 59 6.86 0.91 0.77
C ARG A 59 6.06 -0.20 0.11
N VAL A 60 6.54 -0.75 -1.02
CA VAL A 60 5.84 -1.83 -1.73
C VAL A 60 5.76 -3.09 -0.88
N PHE A 61 6.86 -3.49 -0.23
CA PHE A 61 6.89 -4.65 0.63
C PHE A 61 6.10 -4.45 1.91
N ASP A 62 6.07 -3.25 2.48
CA ASP A 62 5.22 -2.93 3.64
C ASP A 62 3.74 -2.92 3.26
N ILE A 63 3.40 -2.47 2.04
CA ILE A 63 2.05 -2.58 1.47
C ILE A 63 1.63 -4.04 1.24
N LYS A 64 2.59 -4.90 0.84
CA LYS A 64 2.35 -6.31 0.48
C LYS A 64 2.53 -7.29 1.64
N LYS A 65 3.22 -6.91 2.72
CA LYS A 65 3.29 -7.72 3.94
C LYS A 65 1.88 -7.83 4.49
N GLY A 66 1.43 -9.06 4.74
CA GLY A 66 0.19 -9.33 5.49
C GLY A 66 0.12 -8.45 6.73
N GLY A 67 -1.08 -8.05 7.13
CA GLY A 67 -1.26 -6.96 8.09
C GLY A 67 -2.25 -5.88 7.64
N LYS A 68 -2.82 -5.95 6.43
CA LYS A 68 -3.74 -4.92 5.91
C LYS A 68 -5.03 -4.85 6.72
N GLN A 69 -5.53 -6.01 7.16
CA GLN A 69 -6.70 -6.10 8.02
C GLN A 69 -6.43 -5.56 9.44
N GLU A 70 -5.17 -5.62 9.88
CA GLU A 70 -4.68 -5.15 11.17
C GLU A 70 -4.34 -3.65 11.16
N MET A 71 -4.39 -2.99 9.99
CA MET A 71 -4.20 -1.54 9.92
C MET A 71 -5.42 -0.80 10.47
N GLN A 72 -5.16 0.29 11.21
CA GLN A 72 -6.18 1.31 11.47
C GLN A 72 -6.68 1.90 10.16
N LEU A 73 -7.98 2.20 10.07
CA LEU A 73 -8.66 2.69 8.86
C LEU A 73 -7.93 3.89 8.21
N ASN A 74 -7.53 4.88 9.01
CA ASN A 74 -6.78 6.04 8.53
C ASN A 74 -5.44 5.66 7.88
N LYS A 75 -4.71 4.73 8.51
CA LYS A 75 -3.43 4.23 7.98
C LYS A 75 -3.66 3.40 6.72
N ALA A 76 -4.71 2.58 6.68
CA ALA A 76 -5.08 1.78 5.52
C ALA A 76 -5.40 2.67 4.31
N ILE A 77 -6.23 3.71 4.47
CA ILE A 77 -6.57 4.65 3.39
C ILE A 77 -5.33 5.38 2.85
N LYS A 78 -4.48 5.91 3.73
CA LYS A 78 -3.22 6.56 3.32
C LYS A 78 -2.30 5.61 2.54
N THR A 79 -2.28 4.35 2.96
CA THR A 79 -1.46 3.31 2.34
C THR A 79 -2.03 2.90 0.97
N TYR A 80 -3.36 2.77 0.86
CA TYR A 80 -4.07 2.49 -0.39
C TYR A 80 -3.87 3.58 -1.43
N LEU A 81 -4.04 4.85 -1.05
CA LEU A 81 -3.85 5.99 -1.96
C LEU A 81 -2.41 6.05 -2.48
N LYS A 82 -1.42 5.80 -1.61
CA LYS A 82 -0.01 5.66 -2.04
C LYS A 82 0.17 4.48 -2.98
N HIS A 83 -0.42 3.33 -2.67
CA HIS A 83 -0.37 2.16 -3.54
C HIS A 83 -0.90 2.47 -4.95
N LYS A 84 -2.02 3.21 -5.08
CA LYS A 84 -2.58 3.64 -6.37
C LYS A 84 -1.70 4.63 -7.14
N THR A 85 -0.64 5.16 -6.55
CA THR A 85 0.34 6.01 -7.25
C THR A 85 1.59 5.27 -7.69
N ILE A 86 1.80 4.03 -7.22
CA ILE A 86 2.97 3.23 -7.55
C ILE A 86 2.69 2.45 -8.83
N HIS A 87 3.33 2.85 -9.94
CA HIS A 87 3.22 2.17 -11.22
C HIS A 87 4.60 1.83 -11.78
N PHE A 88 4.84 0.55 -12.04
CA PHE A 88 6.11 0.06 -12.61
C PHE A 88 6.07 -0.07 -14.13
N LYS A 89 4.89 -0.25 -14.73
CA LYS A 89 4.72 -0.52 -16.17
C LYS A 89 3.54 0.22 -16.82
N THR A 90 2.75 0.98 -16.06
CA THR A 90 1.53 1.64 -16.54
C THR A 90 1.55 3.13 -16.23
N LYS A 91 0.80 3.92 -17.01
CA LYS A 91 0.67 5.36 -16.76
C LYS A 91 -0.03 5.56 -15.41
N PRO A 92 0.48 6.43 -14.52
CA PRO A 92 -0.18 6.73 -13.26
C PRO A 92 -1.58 7.31 -13.52
N PRO A 93 -2.54 7.10 -12.61
CA PRO A 93 -3.87 7.67 -12.74
C PRO A 93 -3.79 9.19 -12.78
N LYS A 94 -4.72 9.81 -13.51
CA LYS A 94 -4.85 11.26 -13.56
C LYS A 94 -5.02 11.79 -12.13
N ASN A 95 -4.43 12.96 -11.85
CA ASN A 95 -4.52 13.60 -10.53
C ASN A 95 -5.99 13.83 -10.10
N SER A 96 -6.89 14.11 -11.04
CA SER A 96 -8.33 14.21 -10.79
C SER A 96 -8.94 12.91 -10.25
N SER A 97 -8.49 11.74 -10.74
CA SER A 97 -8.95 10.44 -10.25
C SER A 97 -8.48 10.18 -8.82
N ILE A 98 -7.23 10.56 -8.50
CA ILE A 98 -6.69 10.45 -7.13
C ILE A 98 -7.48 11.35 -6.17
N LYS A 99 -7.75 12.61 -6.58
CA LYS A 99 -8.58 13.54 -5.79
C LYS A 99 -9.98 12.99 -5.52
N LEU A 100 -10.63 12.42 -6.54
CA LEU A 100 -11.95 11.80 -6.40
C LEU A 100 -11.93 10.62 -5.43
N GLN A 101 -10.93 9.72 -5.55
CA GLN A 101 -10.75 8.61 -4.62
C GLN A 101 -10.53 9.10 -3.19
N ASN A 102 -9.66 10.10 -3.02
CA ASN A 102 -9.39 10.69 -1.71
C ASN A 102 -10.67 11.26 -1.08
N TYR A 103 -11.46 12.02 -1.83
CA TYR A 103 -12.72 12.58 -1.35
C TYR A 103 -13.67 11.50 -0.79
N HIS A 104 -13.91 10.44 -1.56
CA HIS A 104 -14.82 9.38 -1.13
C HIS A 104 -14.29 8.56 0.05
N LEU A 105 -12.98 8.28 0.10
CA LEU A 105 -12.37 7.55 1.20
C LEU A 105 -12.30 8.38 2.49
N GLU A 106 -12.06 9.68 2.38
CA GLU A 106 -12.10 10.60 3.52
C GLU A 106 -13.51 10.67 4.11
N LYS A 107 -14.55 10.74 3.26
CA LYS A 107 -15.94 10.69 3.74
C LYS A 107 -16.29 9.36 4.41
N PHE A 108 -15.83 8.24 3.85
CA PHE A 108 -15.97 6.94 4.50
C PHE A 108 -15.31 6.92 5.88
N LYS A 109 -14.05 7.35 5.95
CA LYS A 109 -13.31 7.45 7.21
C LYS A 109 -14.03 8.31 8.24
N GLU A 110 -14.45 9.51 7.86
CA GLU A 110 -15.12 10.46 8.76
C GLU A 110 -16.36 9.83 9.42
N VAL A 111 -17.25 9.22 8.62
CA VAL A 111 -18.49 8.63 9.11
C VAL A 111 -18.21 7.43 10.02
N ILE A 112 -17.31 6.53 9.60
CA ILE A 112 -16.96 5.35 10.40
C ILE A 112 -16.29 5.75 11.72
N VAL A 113 -15.30 6.66 11.67
CA VAL A 113 -14.58 7.12 12.86
C VAL A 113 -15.50 7.88 13.83
N LYS A 114 -16.45 8.65 13.32
CA LYS A 114 -17.44 9.36 14.16
C LYS A 114 -18.25 8.40 15.02
N ARG A 115 -18.54 7.19 14.53
CA ARG A 115 -19.34 6.19 15.26
C ARG A 115 -18.49 5.21 16.07
N TYR A 116 -17.39 4.71 15.50
CA TYR A 116 -16.63 3.58 16.06
C TYR A 116 -15.25 3.98 16.62
N GLY A 117 -14.91 5.27 16.57
CA GLY A 117 -13.65 5.80 17.08
C GLY A 117 -12.49 5.73 16.08
N SER A 118 -11.46 6.55 16.34
CA SER A 118 -10.29 6.71 15.45
C SER A 118 -9.37 5.49 15.41
N GLY A 119 -9.47 4.61 16.41
CA GLY A 119 -8.70 3.38 16.52
C GLY A 119 -9.25 2.20 15.73
N ILE A 120 -10.38 2.35 15.01
CA ILE A 120 -10.98 1.24 14.25
C ILE A 120 -10.00 0.65 13.24
N MET A 121 -9.86 -0.67 13.27
CA MET A 121 -9.03 -1.45 12.36
C MET A 121 -9.86 -1.99 11.20
N MET A 122 -9.21 -2.25 10.06
CA MET A 122 -9.87 -2.77 8.87
C MET A 122 -10.62 -4.08 9.13
N LYS A 123 -10.08 -4.97 9.96
CA LYS A 123 -10.72 -6.25 10.34
C LYS A 123 -12.04 -6.09 11.10
N HIS A 124 -12.29 -4.93 11.71
CA HIS A 124 -13.55 -4.66 12.41
C HIS A 124 -14.65 -4.16 11.47
N ILE A 125 -14.31 -3.76 10.24
CA ILE A 125 -15.28 -3.27 9.25
C ILE A 125 -15.90 -4.48 8.55
N ASP A 126 -16.99 -4.96 9.13
CA ASP A 126 -17.76 -6.09 8.60
C ASP A 126 -18.92 -5.64 7.68
N ASN A 127 -19.67 -6.62 7.17
CA ASN A 127 -20.81 -6.36 6.30
C ASN A 127 -21.93 -5.57 6.99
N SER A 128 -22.10 -5.69 8.31
CA SER A 128 -23.14 -4.97 9.05
C SER A 128 -22.84 -3.47 9.11
N ILE A 129 -21.58 -3.11 9.40
CA ILE A 129 -21.10 -1.73 9.39
C ILE A 129 -21.19 -1.13 7.99
N LEU A 130 -20.83 -1.91 6.96
CA LEU A 130 -20.88 -1.46 5.57
C LEU A 130 -22.32 -1.23 5.08
N SER A 131 -23.25 -2.14 5.41
CA SER A 131 -24.67 -1.96 5.08
C SER A 131 -25.22 -0.69 5.70
N TRP A 132 -25.02 -0.51 7.01
CA TRP A 132 -25.41 0.72 7.72
C TRP A 132 -24.80 1.98 7.10
N TYR A 133 -23.50 1.94 6.77
CA TYR A 133 -22.83 3.06 6.13
C TYR A 133 -23.47 3.43 4.78
N PHE A 134 -23.72 2.44 3.93
CA PHE A 134 -24.27 2.68 2.61
C PHE A 134 -25.74 3.13 2.63
N GLU A 135 -26.52 2.74 3.64
CA GLU A 135 -27.86 3.28 3.85
C GLU A 135 -27.83 4.79 4.08
N ILE A 136 -26.98 5.27 5.00
CA ILE A 136 -26.78 6.71 5.23
C ILE A 136 -26.36 7.42 3.94
N ARG A 137 -25.37 6.86 3.23
CA ARG A 137 -24.85 7.50 2.01
C ARG A 137 -25.87 7.53 0.87
N LYS A 138 -26.81 6.59 0.84
CA LYS A 138 -27.87 6.53 -0.18
C LYS A 138 -28.86 7.68 -0.02
N GLU A 139 -29.10 8.16 1.20
CA GLU A 139 -29.95 9.32 1.46
C GLU A 139 -29.23 10.64 1.09
N GLU A 140 -27.91 10.70 1.27
CA GLU A 140 -27.11 11.91 1.05
C GLU A 140 -26.65 12.11 -0.40
N LEU A 141 -26.61 11.05 -1.21
CA LEU A 141 -26.04 11.07 -2.55
C LEU A 141 -27.07 10.76 -3.63
N LYS A 142 -26.99 11.48 -4.75
CA LYS A 142 -27.65 11.08 -6.00
C LYS A 142 -27.16 9.69 -6.43
N THR A 143 -28.02 8.91 -7.08
CA THR A 143 -27.75 7.53 -7.52
C THR A 143 -26.43 7.38 -8.28
N SER A 144 -26.14 8.28 -9.22
CA SER A 144 -24.89 8.25 -10.00
C SER A 144 -23.64 8.45 -9.14
N SER A 145 -23.70 9.36 -8.16
CA SER A 145 -22.61 9.59 -7.20
C SER A 145 -22.44 8.41 -6.26
N MET A 146 -23.55 7.79 -5.83
CA MET A 146 -23.54 6.60 -4.98
C MET A 146 -22.87 5.40 -5.66
N ILE A 147 -23.11 5.19 -6.96
CA ILE A 147 -22.45 4.13 -7.74
C ILE A 147 -20.93 4.34 -7.76
N VAL A 148 -20.48 5.57 -8.04
CA VAL A 148 -19.05 5.90 -8.06
C VAL A 148 -18.43 5.71 -6.67
N HIS A 149 -19.13 6.18 -5.64
CA HIS A 149 -18.70 6.07 -4.26
C HIS A 149 -18.53 4.60 -3.84
N LYS A 150 -19.57 3.78 -4.03
CA LYS A 150 -19.54 2.35 -3.70
C LYS A 150 -18.40 1.63 -4.40
N ARG A 151 -18.19 1.86 -5.71
CA ARG A 151 -17.08 1.26 -6.47
C ARG A 151 -15.71 1.61 -5.88
N ILE A 152 -15.52 2.84 -5.41
CA ILE A 152 -14.25 3.28 -4.80
C ILE A 152 -14.06 2.59 -3.44
N ILE A 153 -15.09 2.52 -2.61
CA ILE A 153 -15.04 1.84 -1.31
C ILE A 153 -14.79 0.34 -1.50
N ASP A 154 -15.52 -0.31 -2.39
CA ASP A 154 -15.33 -1.74 -2.69
C ASP A 154 -13.91 -2.03 -3.21
N SER A 155 -13.38 -1.19 -4.10
CA SER A 155 -11.99 -1.34 -4.57
C SER A 155 -10.96 -1.19 -3.43
N PHE A 156 -11.24 -0.34 -2.44
CA PHE A 156 -10.39 -0.18 -1.27
C PHE A 156 -10.49 -1.40 -0.34
N LEU A 157 -11.70 -1.86 -0.04
CA LEU A 157 -11.95 -3.03 0.81
C LEU A 157 -11.36 -4.31 0.20
N ASN A 158 -11.51 -4.51 -1.10
CA ASN A 158 -10.91 -5.67 -1.78
C ASN A 158 -9.38 -5.63 -1.68
N TRP A 159 -8.76 -4.46 -1.89
CA TRP A 159 -7.31 -4.32 -1.72
C TRP A 159 -6.83 -4.66 -0.30
N THR A 160 -7.66 -4.45 0.73
CA THR A 160 -7.33 -4.85 2.11
C THR A 160 -7.47 -6.35 2.38
N LYS A 161 -8.22 -7.07 1.54
CA LYS A 161 -8.40 -8.53 1.64
C LYS A 161 -7.36 -9.31 0.82
N ASP A 162 -6.90 -8.73 -0.29
CA ASP A 162 -5.77 -9.21 -1.10
C ASP A 162 -4.44 -9.17 -0.33
#